data_AF-A0A0D1W6C3-F1
#
_entry.id   AF-A0A0D1W6C3-F1
#
_cell.length_a   1.000
_cell.length_b   1.000
_cell.length_c   1.000
_cell.angle_alpha   90.00
_cell.angle_beta   90.00
_cell.angle_gamma   90.00
#
_symmetry.space_group_name_H-M   'P 1'
#
loop_
_entity.id
_entity.type
_entity.pdbx_description
1 polymer ?
#
loop_
_entity_poly.entity_id
_entity_poly.type
_entity_poly.pdbx_seq_one_letter_code
_entity_poly.pdbx_strand_id
1 'polypeptide(L)'
;MVVDTLIRAYVVRRRPEGLAVNPDLPDVAERDELWLTERQVEDFARSRLISYKQLTGGVIFVTEIPRSSTGKNLRGLLEFSDI
;
A
#
# COMPACT_ATOMS: atom_id res chain seq x y z
N MET A 1 -7.28 -26.69 -2.24
CA MET A 1 -6.44 -25.94 -1.29
C MET A 1 -7.20 -24.68 -0.95
N VAL A 2 -7.74 -24.58 0.27
CA VAL A 2 -8.35 -23.33 0.73
C VAL A 2 -7.16 -22.42 1.03
N VAL A 3 -6.89 -21.47 0.16
CA VAL A 3 -6.05 -20.34 0.54
C VAL A 3 -6.84 -19.63 1.63
N ASP A 4 -6.39 -19.76 2.88
CA ASP A 4 -6.86 -18.92 3.97
C ASP A 4 -6.84 -17.49 3.43
N THR A 5 -8.02 -16.92 3.18
CA THR A 5 -8.13 -15.64 2.48
C THR A 5 -7.80 -14.55 3.49
N LEU A 6 -6.51 -14.46 3.83
CA LEU A 6 -5.96 -13.48 4.73
C LEU A 6 -6.32 -12.10 4.19
N ILE A 7 -6.79 -11.21 5.07
CA ILE A 7 -7.23 -9.88 4.67
C ILE A 7 -5.98 -9.06 4.39
N ARG A 8 -5.77 -8.71 3.12
CA ARG A 8 -4.63 -7.91 2.65
C ARG A 8 -5.06 -6.50 2.27
N ALA A 9 -4.18 -5.53 2.50
CA ALA A 9 -4.31 -4.20 1.93
C ALA A 9 -3.33 -4.01 0.77
N TYR A 10 -3.81 -3.51 -0.36
CA TYR A 10 -2.98 -3.08 -1.48
C TYR A 10 -2.95 -1.56 -1.51
N VAL A 11 -1.75 -0.98 -1.36
CA VAL A 11 -1.58 0.47 -1.23
C VAL A 11 -0.74 0.98 -2.39
N VAL A 12 -1.29 1.94 -3.13
CA VAL A 12 -0.56 2.62 -4.20
C VAL A 12 0.26 3.75 -3.60
N ARG A 13 1.59 3.72 -3.79
CA ARG A 13 2.46 4.83 -3.42
C ARG A 13 2.80 5.65 -4.67
N ARG A 14 2.12 6.80 -4.84
CA ARG A 14 2.51 7.76 -5.87
C ARG A 14 3.60 8.67 -5.32
N ARG A 15 4.70 8.82 -6.06
CA ARG A 15 5.65 9.89 -5.76
C ARG A 15 4.90 11.21 -5.94
N PRO A 16 4.95 12.16 -4.99
CA PRO A 16 4.39 13.47 -5.24
C PRO A 16 5.27 14.13 -6.31
N GLU A 17 4.84 14.03 -7.57
CA GLU A 17 5.51 14.55 -8.78
C GLU A 17 5.55 16.10 -8.84
N GLY A 18 5.41 16.81 -7.71
CA GLY A 18 5.22 18.26 -7.72
C GLY A 18 5.67 19.02 -6.47
N LEU A 19 6.34 18.39 -5.50
CA LEU A 19 7.00 19.16 -4.44
C LEU A 19 8.37 19.58 -4.97
N ALA A 20 8.48 20.84 -5.40
CA ALA A 20 9.68 21.43 -5.96
C ALA A 20 10.94 20.94 -5.24
N VAL A 21 11.83 20.29 -5.98
CA VAL A 21 13.18 19.98 -5.54
C VAL A 21 13.88 21.32 -5.36
N ASN A 22 13.92 21.83 -4.13
CA ASN A 22 14.82 22.93 -3.79
C ASN A 22 16.23 22.33 -3.75
N PRO A 23 17.15 22.75 -4.64
CA PRO A 23 18.48 22.15 -4.75
C PRO A 23 19.36 22.36 -3.51
N ASP A 24 18.93 23.22 -2.57
CA ASP A 24 19.65 23.55 -1.34
C ASP A 24 19.24 22.71 -0.11
N LEU A 25 18.26 21.81 -0.24
CA LEU A 25 17.84 20.93 0.86
C LEU A 25 18.39 19.50 0.69
N PRO A 26 18.94 18.88 1.74
CA PRO A 26 19.57 17.57 1.65
C PRO A 26 18.54 16.49 1.27
N ASP A 27 18.78 15.84 0.13
CA ASP A 27 17.75 15.14 -0.64
C ASP A 27 17.30 13.77 -0.09
N VAL A 28 17.92 13.23 0.97
CA VAL A 28 17.85 11.78 1.23
C VAL A 28 17.64 11.36 2.69
N ALA A 29 17.97 12.19 3.70
CA ALA A 29 17.98 11.72 5.10
C ALA A 29 16.67 11.97 5.89
N GLU A 30 15.97 13.10 5.69
CA GLU A 30 14.69 13.40 6.39
C GLU A 30 13.45 12.83 5.70
N ARG A 31 13.61 12.25 4.49
CA ARG A 31 12.48 11.75 3.69
C ARG A 31 12.04 10.34 4.04
N ASP A 32 12.86 9.56 4.73
CA ASP A 32 12.53 8.19 5.12
C ASP A 32 11.46 8.14 6.23
N GLU A 33 11.40 9.19 7.07
CA GLU A 33 10.32 9.37 8.06
C GLU A 33 8.96 9.73 7.42
N LEU A 34 8.94 10.21 6.17
CA LEU A 34 7.72 10.50 5.42
C LEU A 34 7.19 9.29 4.65
N TRP A 35 7.91 8.17 4.63
CA TRP A 35 7.51 7.01 3.84
C TRP A 35 6.55 6.15 4.64
N LEU A 36 5.36 5.93 4.07
CA LEU A 36 4.32 5.09 4.65
C LEU A 36 4.82 3.64 4.73
N THR A 37 4.99 3.15 5.94
CA THR A 37 5.41 1.77 6.23
C THR A 37 4.20 0.84 6.38
N GLU A 38 4.41 -0.47 6.17
CA GLU A 38 3.39 -1.50 6.39
C GLU A 38 2.81 -1.42 7.80
N ARG A 39 3.67 -1.30 8.81
CA ARG A 39 3.27 -1.20 10.22
C ARG A 39 2.35 0.00 10.49
N GLN A 40 2.64 1.17 9.90
CA GLN A 40 1.77 2.34 10.05
C GLN A 40 0.37 2.10 9.44
N VAL A 41 0.29 1.42 8.31
CA VAL A 41 -0.98 1.07 7.66
C VAL A 41 -1.74 0.04 8.50
N GLU A 42 -1.06 -0.97 9.00
CA GLU A 42 -1.66 -1.98 9.89
C GLU A 42 -2.17 -1.37 11.19
N ASP A 43 -1.36 -0.55 11.86
CA ASP A 43 -1.74 0.10 13.12
C ASP A 43 -2.92 1.06 12.89
N PHE A 44 -2.92 1.79 11.78
CA PHE A 44 -4.07 2.62 11.39
C PHE A 44 -5.33 1.77 11.17
N ALA A 45 -5.24 0.69 10.39
CA ALA A 45 -6.36 -0.21 10.14
C ALA A 45 -6.86 -0.85 11.44
N ARG A 46 -5.94 -1.32 12.30
CA ARG A 46 -6.21 -1.92 13.62
C ARG A 46 -6.90 -0.94 14.57
N SER A 47 -6.56 0.34 14.52
CA SER A 47 -7.21 1.39 15.32
C SER A 47 -8.65 1.68 14.89
N ARG A 48 -9.00 1.39 13.62
CA ARG A 48 -10.31 1.68 13.02
C ARG A 48 -11.19 0.45 12.83
N LEU A 49 -10.62 -0.75 12.88
CA LEU A 49 -11.29 -2.02 12.59
C LEU A 49 -11.34 -2.92 13.83
N ILE A 50 -12.45 -3.61 13.99
CA ILE A 50 -12.62 -4.69 14.97
C ILE A 50 -11.70 -5.88 14.66
N SER A 51 -11.34 -6.65 15.70
CA SER A 51 -10.28 -7.67 15.66
C SER A 51 -10.34 -8.63 14.46
N TYR A 52 -11.52 -9.17 14.13
CA TYR A 52 -11.65 -10.11 13.02
C TYR A 52 -11.58 -9.50 11.61
N LYS A 53 -11.61 -8.16 11.49
CA LYS A 53 -11.45 -7.42 10.22
C LYS A 53 -10.05 -6.83 10.05
N GLN A 54 -9.14 -7.10 10.98
CA GLN A 54 -7.77 -6.63 10.88
C GLN A 54 -7.07 -7.26 9.69
N LEU A 55 -6.04 -6.58 9.18
CA LEU A 55 -5.24 -7.05 8.06
C LEU A 55 -4.38 -8.22 8.52
N THR A 56 -4.89 -9.45 8.36
CA THR A 56 -4.17 -10.68 8.75
C THR A 56 -3.16 -11.12 7.70
N GLY A 57 -3.24 -10.57 6.48
CA GLY A 57 -2.36 -10.90 5.37
C GLY A 57 -1.30 -9.85 5.06
N GLY A 58 -1.18 -8.81 5.90
CA GLY A 58 -0.23 -7.72 5.73
C GLY A 58 -0.64 -6.67 4.69
N VAL A 59 0.33 -5.85 4.30
CA VAL A 59 0.16 -4.70 3.40
C VAL A 59 1.15 -4.80 2.24
N ILE A 60 0.63 -4.83 1.02
CA ILE A 60 1.43 -4.88 -0.20
C ILE A 60 1.42 -3.50 -0.87
N PHE A 61 2.62 -2.95 -1.07
CA PHE A 61 2.78 -1.70 -1.81
C PHE A 61 2.91 -1.98 -3.30
N VAL A 62 2.02 -1.42 -4.09
CA VAL A 62 1.99 -1.58 -5.55
C VAL A 62 2.18 -0.24 -6.25
N THR A 63 2.74 -0.24 -7.45
CA THR A 63 2.89 0.97 -8.27
C THR A 63 1.54 1.48 -8.76
N GLU A 64 0.64 0.56 -9.09
CA GLU A 64 -0.70 0.87 -9.54
C GLU A 64 -1.67 -0.27 -9.17
N ILE A 65 -2.95 0.08 -9.01
CA ILE A 65 -4.01 -0.93 -8.91
C ILE A 65 -4.44 -1.27 -10.33
N PRO A 66 -4.34 -2.54 -10.77
CA PRO A 66 -4.72 -2.94 -12.11
C PRO A 66 -6.22 -2.74 -12.29
N ARG A 67 -6.57 -1.96 -13.31
CA ARG A 67 -7.96 -1.62 -13.66
C ARG A 67 -8.29 -2.13 -15.05
N SER A 68 -9.52 -2.61 -15.22
CA SER A 68 -10.09 -2.90 -16.54
C SER A 68 -10.28 -1.62 -17.35
N SER A 69 -10.54 -1.77 -18.65
CA SER A 69 -10.90 -0.66 -19.55
C SER A 69 -12.13 0.14 -19.08
N THR A 70 -12.99 -0.44 -18.24
CA THR A 70 -14.15 0.22 -17.60
C THR A 70 -13.84 0.76 -16.20
N GLY A 71 -12.58 0.70 -15.74
CA GLY A 71 -12.14 1.21 -14.44
C GLY A 71 -12.37 0.28 -13.25
N LYS A 72 -12.91 -0.93 -13.44
CA LYS A 72 -13.07 -1.93 -12.37
C LYS A 72 -11.72 -2.48 -11.92
N ASN A 73 -11.52 -2.64 -10.61
CA ASN A 73 -10.32 -3.26 -10.05
C ASN A 73 -10.24 -4.75 -10.40
N LEU A 74 -9.09 -5.19 -10.91
CA LEU A 74 -8.82 -6.57 -11.30
C LEU A 74 -8.14 -7.30 -10.15
N ARG A 75 -8.94 -7.86 -9.22
CA ARG A 75 -8.43 -8.55 -8.03
C ARG A 75 -7.48 -9.71 -8.34
N GLY A 76 -7.78 -10.50 -9.38
CA GLY A 76 -6.93 -11.63 -9.74
C GLY A 76 -5.49 -11.21 -10.05
N LEU A 77 -5.28 -10.08 -10.72
CA LEU A 77 -3.93 -9.59 -11.04
C LEU A 77 -3.17 -9.08 -9.81
N LEU A 78 -3.87 -8.60 -8.78
CA LEU A 78 -3.26 -8.23 -7.50
C LEU A 78 -2.80 -9.47 -6.72
N GLU A 79 -3.56 -10.56 -6.80
CA GLU A 79 -3.24 -11.82 -6.12
C GLU A 79 -2.01 -12.53 -6.71
N PHE A 80 -1.74 -12.35 -8.01
CA PHE A 80 -0.53 -12.86 -8.67
C PHE A 80 0.73 -12.01 -8.42
N SER A 81 0.60 -10.85 -7.77
CA SER A 81 1.77 -10.01 -7.44
C SER A 81 2.60 -10.57 -6.27
N ASP A 82 2.15 -11.68 -5.66
CA ASP A 82 2.80 -12.42 -4.57
C ASP A 82 3.76 -13.55 -5.07
N ILE A 83 4.18 -13.55 -6.36
CA ILE A 83 5.12 -14.56 -6.95
C ILE A 83 6.36 -13.89 -7.54
#